data_AF-A0A4Q2D9T4-F1
#
_entry.id   AF-A0A4Q2D9T4-F1
#
_cell.length_a   1.000
_cell.length_b   1.000
_cell.length_c   1.000
_cell.angle_alpha   90.00
_cell.angle_beta   90.00
_cell.angle_gamma   90.00
#
_symmetry.space_group_name_H-M   'P 1'
#
loop_
_entity.id
_entity.type
_entity.pdbx_description
1 polymer ?
#
loop_
_entity_poly.entity_id
_entity_poly.type
_entity_poly.pdbx_seq_one_letter_code
_entity_poly.pdbx_strand_id
1 'polypeptide(L)'
;MSSTFFTWLRSPAAREYFFSTHFWGPVANWGLPLAALADLAKDEEVISGTMTTALACYSMVFMRFAWRVQPRNYLLFACHATNATAQSIQEARFINYWHMGGREKKLEDEAKANLQEGAVTQAVKAAIEAKKSDA
;
A
#
# COMPACT_ATOMS: atom_id res chain seq x y z
N MET A 1 15.66 -15.04 25.65
CA MET A 1 14.36 -15.63 25.27
C MET A 1 14.35 -16.06 23.78
N SER A 2 15.27 -16.91 23.34
CA SER A 2 15.33 -17.40 21.94
C SER A 2 15.28 -18.93 21.81
N SER A 3 15.45 -19.69 22.91
CA SER A 3 15.52 -21.15 22.82
C SER A 3 14.16 -21.78 22.56
N THR A 4 13.06 -21.22 23.07
CA THR A 4 11.71 -21.80 22.94
C THR A 4 11.21 -21.83 21.50
N PHE A 5 11.52 -20.81 20.69
CA PHE A 5 11.15 -20.78 19.28
C PHE A 5 11.93 -21.81 18.47
N PHE A 6 13.24 -21.90 18.66
CA PHE A 6 14.07 -22.90 17.97
C PHE A 6 13.71 -24.34 18.38
N THR A 7 13.38 -24.57 19.64
CA THR A 7 12.89 -25.87 20.13
C THR A 7 11.53 -26.21 19.52
N TRP A 8 10.61 -25.25 19.43
CA TRP A 8 9.32 -25.46 18.78
C TRP A 8 9.46 -25.72 17.28
N LEU A 9 10.33 -24.97 16.58
CA LEU A 9 10.58 -25.13 15.14
C LEU A 9 11.08 -26.54 14.77
N ARG A 10 11.85 -27.17 15.66
CA ARG A 10 12.37 -28.53 15.48
C ARG A 10 11.39 -29.62 15.95
N SER A 11 10.23 -29.24 16.50
CA SER A 11 9.22 -30.17 17.01
C SER A 11 8.25 -30.67 15.91
N PRO A 12 7.59 -31.83 16.09
CA PRO A 12 6.59 -32.34 15.15
C PRO A 12 5.42 -31.37 14.93
N ALA A 13 5.04 -30.61 15.96
CA ALA A 13 3.94 -29.65 15.91
C ALA A 13 4.21 -28.50 14.93
N ALA A 14 5.46 -28.04 14.81
CA ALA A 14 5.80 -27.03 13.80
C ALA A 14 5.67 -27.60 12.39
N ARG A 15 6.12 -28.84 12.16
CA ARG A 15 5.98 -29.52 10.87
C ARG A 15 4.51 -29.69 10.50
N GLU A 16 3.66 -30.13 11.43
CA GLU A 16 2.20 -30.21 11.19
C GLU A 16 1.59 -28.85 10.85
N TYR A 17 2.00 -27.78 11.53
CA TYR A 17 1.53 -26.42 11.22
C TYR A 17 1.93 -25.98 9.80
N PHE A 18 3.19 -26.14 9.41
CA PHE A 18 3.69 -25.76 8.09
C PHE A 18 3.09 -26.58 6.94
N PHE A 19 2.67 -27.82 7.16
CA PHE A 19 1.98 -28.64 6.16
C PHE A 19 0.45 -28.60 6.28
N SER A 20 -0.09 -27.78 7.18
CA SER A 20 -1.53 -27.60 7.33
C SER A 20 -2.08 -26.54 6.37
N THR A 21 -3.37 -26.65 6.06
CA THR A 21 -4.14 -25.62 5.35
C THR A 21 -4.21 -24.31 6.12
N HIS A 22 -4.02 -24.34 7.44
CA HIS A 22 -3.99 -23.16 8.30
C HIS A 22 -2.75 -22.27 8.09
N PHE A 23 -1.67 -22.80 7.51
CA PHE A 23 -0.48 -22.04 7.15
C PHE A 23 -0.53 -21.61 5.67
N TRP A 24 -0.67 -22.56 4.75
CA TRP A 24 -0.59 -22.27 3.31
C TRP A 24 -1.76 -21.44 2.78
N GLY A 25 -2.96 -21.60 3.32
CA GLY A 25 -4.12 -20.79 2.93
C GLY A 25 -3.86 -19.30 3.17
N PRO A 26 -3.54 -18.89 4.41
CA PRO A 26 -3.17 -17.50 4.69
C PRO A 26 -1.91 -17.03 3.94
N VAL A 27 -0.88 -17.86 3.80
CA VAL A 27 0.34 -17.50 3.05
C VAL A 27 0.04 -17.18 1.58
N ALA A 28 -0.83 -17.96 0.92
CA ALA A 28 -1.26 -17.65 -0.44
C ALA A 28 -2.07 -16.33 -0.51
N ASN A 29 -2.80 -15.98 0.55
CA ASN A 29 -3.58 -14.76 0.62
C ASN A 29 -2.73 -13.49 0.88
N TRP A 30 -1.46 -13.63 1.30
CA TRP A 30 -0.56 -12.47 1.51
C TRP A 30 -0.25 -11.68 0.23
N GLY A 31 -0.57 -12.22 -0.96
CA GLY A 31 -0.53 -11.45 -2.20
C GLY A 31 -1.43 -10.21 -2.16
N LEU A 32 -2.58 -10.27 -1.49
CA LEU A 32 -3.53 -9.14 -1.41
C LEU A 32 -2.99 -7.99 -0.54
N PRO A 33 -2.50 -8.21 0.71
CA PRO A 33 -1.82 -7.17 1.47
C PRO A 33 -0.61 -6.57 0.76
N LEU A 34 0.21 -7.39 0.09
CA LEU A 34 1.38 -6.90 -0.63
C LEU A 34 0.98 -6.00 -1.81
N ALA A 35 -0.06 -6.38 -2.56
CA ALA A 35 -0.61 -5.54 -3.62
C ALA A 35 -1.19 -4.23 -3.05
N ALA A 36 -1.93 -4.28 -1.94
CA ALA A 36 -2.48 -3.08 -1.30
C ALA A 36 -1.38 -2.12 -0.81
N LEU A 37 -0.27 -2.66 -0.29
CA LEU A 37 0.90 -1.86 0.08
C LEU A 37 1.58 -1.24 -1.13
N ALA A 38 1.70 -1.99 -2.24
CA ALA A 38 2.24 -1.44 -3.49
C ALA A 38 1.33 -0.34 -4.08
N ASP A 39 0.01 -0.49 -3.94
CA ASP A 39 -0.96 0.49 -4.40
C ASP A 39 -0.92 1.81 -3.60
N LEU A 40 -0.34 1.83 -2.39
CA LEU A 40 -0.09 3.09 -1.67
C LEU A 40 0.92 4.00 -2.39
N ALA A 41 1.79 3.46 -3.26
CA ALA A 41 2.72 4.29 -4.03
C ALA A 41 2.11 4.87 -5.31
N LYS A 42 0.89 4.44 -5.70
CA LYS A 42 0.23 4.93 -6.91
C LYS A 42 -0.45 6.28 -6.69
N ASP A 43 -0.68 6.96 -7.81
CA ASP A 43 -1.42 8.22 -7.86
C ASP A 43 -2.85 8.07 -7.33
N GLU A 44 -3.30 9.10 -6.63
CA GLU A 44 -4.59 9.13 -5.94
C GLU A 44 -5.80 9.19 -6.89
N GLU A 45 -5.55 9.50 -8.16
CA GLU A 45 -6.54 9.64 -9.23
C GLU A 45 -7.12 8.32 -9.70
N VAL A 46 -6.33 7.24 -9.62
CA VAL A 46 -6.73 5.90 -10.03
C VAL A 46 -7.35 5.09 -8.89
N ILE A 47 -7.50 5.67 -7.69
CA ILE A 47 -8.10 4.98 -6.55
C ILE A 47 -9.62 4.90 -6.74
N SER A 48 -10.15 3.67 -6.72
CA SER A 48 -11.59 3.41 -6.75
C SER A 48 -12.18 3.37 -5.33
N GLY A 49 -12.91 4.42 -4.94
CA GLY A 49 -13.49 4.52 -3.60
C GLY A 49 -14.40 3.35 -3.25
N THR A 50 -15.29 2.93 -4.14
CA THR A 50 -16.24 1.83 -3.86
C THR A 50 -15.54 0.48 -3.64
N MET A 51 -14.48 0.20 -4.41
CA MET A 51 -13.71 -1.02 -4.29
C MET A 51 -12.90 -1.03 -2.99
N THR A 52 -12.21 0.06 -2.67
CA THR A 52 -11.40 0.18 -1.45
C THR A 52 -12.25 0.09 -0.19
N THR A 53 -13.40 0.77 -0.13
CA THR A 53 -14.32 0.67 1.01
C THR A 53 -14.89 -0.74 1.15
N ALA A 54 -15.28 -1.38 0.03
CA ALA A 54 -15.82 -2.75 0.05
C ALA A 54 -14.78 -3.75 0.57
N LEU A 55 -13.53 -3.63 0.13
CA LEU A 55 -12.47 -4.57 0.47
C LEU A 55 -11.88 -4.29 1.89
N ALA A 56 -11.97 -3.07 2.39
CA ALA A 56 -11.78 -2.74 3.80
C ALA A 56 -12.86 -3.40 4.68
N CYS A 57 -14.14 -3.26 4.33
CA CYS A 57 -15.27 -3.91 5.03
C CYS A 57 -15.14 -5.43 5.05
N TYR A 58 -14.84 -6.02 3.89
CA TYR A 58 -14.57 -7.45 3.76
C TYR A 58 -13.47 -7.90 4.74
N SER A 59 -12.36 -7.15 4.79
CA SER A 59 -11.22 -7.49 5.66
C SER A 59 -11.58 -7.44 7.15
N MET A 60 -12.40 -6.47 7.57
CA MET A 60 -12.87 -6.39 8.96
C MET A 60 -13.74 -7.59 9.36
N VAL A 61 -14.62 -8.06 8.47
CA VAL A 61 -15.44 -9.26 8.72
C VAL A 61 -14.54 -10.50 8.83
N PHE A 62 -13.56 -10.63 7.94
CA PHE A 62 -12.64 -11.78 7.95
C PHE A 62 -11.69 -11.78 9.15
N MET A 63 -11.30 -10.62 9.67
CA MET A 63 -10.59 -10.52 10.96
C MET A 63 -11.41 -11.11 12.10
N ARG A 64 -12.72 -10.80 12.17
CA ARG A 64 -13.63 -11.36 13.17
C ARG A 64 -13.77 -12.88 13.03
N PHE A 65 -13.84 -13.39 11.80
CA PHE A 65 -13.85 -14.82 11.51
C PHE A 65 -12.55 -15.51 11.96
N ALA A 66 -11.38 -14.98 11.57
CA ALA A 66 -10.08 -15.54 11.91
C ALA A 66 -9.85 -15.65 13.43
N TRP A 67 -10.42 -14.71 14.19
CA TRP A 67 -10.39 -14.74 15.65
C TRP A 67 -11.34 -15.78 16.28
N ARG A 68 -12.46 -16.10 15.60
CA ARG A 68 -13.50 -17.01 16.11
C ARG A 68 -13.27 -18.47 15.77
N VAL A 69 -12.57 -18.77 14.68
CA VAL A 69 -12.19 -20.14 14.31
C VAL A 69 -11.29 -20.75 15.39
N GLN A 70 -11.54 -22.01 15.77
CA GLN A 70 -10.71 -22.77 16.70
C GLN A 70 -10.05 -23.95 15.97
N PRO A 71 -8.72 -24.11 16.07
CA PRO A 71 -7.75 -23.22 16.73
C PRO A 71 -7.60 -21.86 16.01
N ARG A 72 -7.28 -20.80 16.76
CA ARG A 72 -7.22 -19.40 16.26
C ARG A 72 -6.21 -19.27 15.13
N ASN A 73 -6.61 -18.63 14.03
CA ASN A 73 -5.73 -18.43 12.88
C ASN A 73 -5.13 -17.02 12.85
N TYR A 74 -3.99 -16.86 13.53
CA TYR A 74 -3.30 -15.57 13.64
C TYR A 74 -2.70 -15.07 12.31
N LEU A 75 -2.32 -15.96 11.39
CA LEU A 75 -1.79 -15.56 10.08
C LEU A 75 -2.88 -14.97 9.19
N LEU A 76 -4.06 -15.59 9.18
CA LEU A 76 -5.23 -15.07 8.47
C LEU A 76 -5.64 -13.71 9.04
N PHE A 77 -5.64 -13.59 10.38
CA PHE A 77 -5.92 -12.33 11.05
C PHE A 77 -4.92 -11.23 10.64
N ALA A 78 -3.61 -11.53 10.66
CA ALA A 78 -2.57 -10.57 10.30
C ALA A 78 -2.67 -10.14 8.82
N CYS A 79 -2.98 -11.06 7.92
CA CYS A 79 -3.21 -10.77 6.51
C CYS A 79 -4.36 -9.75 6.34
N HIS A 80 -5.54 -10.03 6.89
CA HIS A 80 -6.68 -9.12 6.77
C HIS A 80 -6.51 -7.82 7.56
N ALA A 81 -5.81 -7.83 8.69
CA ALA A 81 -5.48 -6.61 9.43
C ALA A 81 -4.56 -5.69 8.61
N THR A 82 -3.55 -6.25 7.97
CA THR A 82 -2.65 -5.49 7.08
C THR A 82 -3.42 -4.93 5.89
N ASN A 83 -4.27 -5.75 5.26
CA ASN A 83 -5.08 -5.31 4.12
C ASN A 83 -6.09 -4.22 4.50
N ALA A 84 -6.80 -4.38 5.63
CA ALA A 84 -7.72 -3.36 6.14
C ALA A 84 -7.00 -2.05 6.41
N THR A 85 -5.82 -2.10 7.05
CA THR A 85 -5.02 -0.90 7.34
C THR A 85 -4.59 -0.19 6.07
N ALA A 86 -4.02 -0.92 5.10
CA ALA A 86 -3.58 -0.33 3.83
C ALA A 86 -4.76 0.31 3.08
N GLN A 87 -5.94 -0.32 3.10
CA GLN A 87 -7.11 0.21 2.40
C GLN A 87 -7.77 1.38 3.11
N SER A 88 -7.80 1.41 4.44
CA SER A 88 -8.25 2.60 5.17
C SER A 88 -7.35 3.81 4.88
N ILE A 89 -6.04 3.60 4.68
CA ILE A 89 -5.12 4.67 4.26
C ILE A 89 -5.44 5.12 2.83
N GLN A 90 -5.66 4.19 1.90
CA GLN A 90 -6.07 4.53 0.52
C GLN A 90 -7.41 5.27 0.49
N GLU A 91 -8.38 4.87 1.30
CA GLU A 91 -9.68 5.51 1.43
C GLU A 91 -9.54 6.93 2.00
N ALA A 92 -8.69 7.12 3.01
CA ALA A 92 -8.38 8.45 3.54
C ALA A 92 -7.72 9.35 2.48
N ARG A 93 -6.81 8.81 1.67
CA ARG A 93 -6.20 9.53 0.53
C ARG A 93 -7.23 9.89 -0.53
N PHE A 94 -8.12 8.97 -0.87
CA PHE A 94 -9.22 9.19 -1.82
C PHE A 94 -10.15 10.32 -1.33
N ILE A 95 -10.56 10.30 -0.06
CA ILE A 95 -11.41 11.34 0.53
C ILE A 95 -10.70 12.69 0.50
N ASN A 96 -9.41 12.72 0.85
CA ASN A 96 -8.63 13.96 0.81
C ASN A 96 -8.55 14.53 -0.61
N TYR A 97 -8.24 13.69 -1.58
CA TYR A 97 -8.09 14.08 -2.99
C TYR A 97 -9.42 14.59 -3.59
N TRP A 98 -10.53 13.86 -3.41
CA TRP A 98 -11.80 14.17 -4.07
C TRP A 98 -12.74 15.09 -3.29
N HIS A 99 -12.64 15.15 -1.96
CA HIS A 99 -13.60 15.85 -1.10
C HIS A 99 -12.99 16.90 -0.18
N MET A 100 -11.66 16.92 0.04
CA MET A 100 -11.00 17.87 0.96
C MET A 100 -10.02 18.83 0.26
N GLY A 101 -10.11 18.98 -1.05
CA GLY A 101 -9.31 19.96 -1.79
C GLY A 101 -7.91 19.46 -2.20
N GLY A 102 -7.63 18.17 -2.06
CA GLY A 102 -6.32 17.59 -2.41
C GLY A 102 -6.05 17.61 -3.92
N ARG A 103 -7.09 17.45 -4.74
CA ARG A 103 -7.00 17.58 -6.20
C ARG A 103 -6.49 18.95 -6.63
N GLU A 104 -7.06 20.01 -6.08
CA GLU A 104 -6.74 21.39 -6.43
C GLU A 104 -5.29 21.69 -6.10
N LYS A 105 -4.82 21.23 -4.94
CA LYS A 105 -3.40 21.33 -4.56
C LYS A 105 -2.48 20.59 -5.52
N LYS A 106 -2.84 19.36 -5.92
CA LYS A 106 -2.05 18.58 -6.89
C LYS A 106 -1.97 19.30 -8.24
N LEU A 107 -3.09 19.82 -8.74
CA LEU A 107 -3.15 20.60 -9.98
C LEU A 107 -2.32 21.89 -9.88
N GLU A 108 -2.35 22.58 -8.74
CA GLU A 108 -1.51 23.77 -8.49
C GLU A 108 -0.02 23.43 -8.47
N ASP A 109 0.36 22.31 -7.86
CA ASP A 109 1.76 21.87 -7.77
C ASP A 109 2.28 21.39 -9.13
N GLU A 110 1.45 20.68 -9.92
CA GLU A 110 1.75 20.33 -11.31
C GLU A 110 1.88 21.58 -12.18
N ALA A 111 1.02 22.59 -12.01
CA ALA A 111 1.12 23.85 -12.73
C ALA A 111 2.44 24.58 -12.39
N LYS A 112 2.81 24.66 -11.10
CA LYS A 112 4.09 25.25 -10.66
C LYS A 112 5.30 24.49 -11.20
N ALA A 113 5.25 23.17 -11.25
CA ALA A 113 6.33 22.34 -11.79
C ALA A 113 6.52 22.58 -13.29
N ASN A 114 5.44 22.59 -14.08
CA ASN A 114 5.50 22.89 -15.51
C ASN A 114 6.00 24.32 -15.81
N LEU A 115 5.62 25.30 -14.98
CA LEU A 115 6.13 26.68 -15.05
C LEU A 115 7.64 26.75 -14.77
N GLN A 116 8.12 26.02 -13.77
CA GLN A 116 9.55 25.93 -13.48
C GLN A 116 10.31 25.22 -14.60
N GLU A 117 9.81 24.11 -15.14
CA GLU A 117 10.47 23.40 -16.25
C GLU A 117 10.54 24.27 -17.51
N GLY A 118 9.47 25.02 -17.81
CA GLY A 118 9.46 26.02 -18.87
C GLY A 118 10.47 27.15 -18.65
N ALA A 119 10.52 27.73 -17.44
CA ALA A 119 11.46 28.79 -17.09
C ALA A 119 12.92 28.32 -17.11
N VAL A 120 13.20 27.11 -16.62
CA VAL A 120 14.53 26.49 -16.65
C VAL A 120 14.94 26.19 -18.08
N THR A 121 14.05 25.63 -18.91
CA THR A 121 14.34 25.35 -20.32
C THR A 121 14.60 26.63 -21.11
N GLN A 122 13.88 27.72 -20.82
CA GLN A 122 14.13 29.04 -21.41
C GLN A 122 15.47 29.63 -20.96
N ALA A 123 15.80 29.56 -19.67
CA ALA A 123 17.07 30.02 -19.14
C ALA A 123 18.27 29.23 -19.72
N VAL A 124 18.13 27.91 -19.88
CA VAL A 124 19.16 27.05 -20.50
C VAL A 124 19.37 27.43 -21.97
N LYS A 125 18.30 27.67 -22.74
CA LYS A 125 18.41 28.12 -24.13
C LYS A 125 19.09 29.48 -24.25
N ALA A 126 18.70 30.45 -23.41
CA ALA A 126 19.32 31.78 -23.39
C ALA A 126 20.82 31.72 -23.02
N ALA A 127 21.21 30.86 -22.06
CA ALA A 127 22.61 30.66 -21.70
C ALA A 127 23.44 30.02 -22.81
N ILE A 128 22.85 29.11 -23.61
CA ILE A 128 23.51 28.50 -24.77
C ILE A 128 23.70 29.52 -25.90
N GLU A 129 22.72 30.39 -26.14
CA GLU A 129 22.82 31.46 -27.15
C GLU A 129 23.87 32.50 -26.77
N ALA A 130 23.93 32.94 -25.51
CA ALA A 130 24.96 33.85 -25.02
C ALA A 130 26.37 33.24 -25.18
N LYS A 131 26.53 31.93 -24.96
CA LYS A 131 27.81 31.24 -25.17
C LYS A 131 28.22 31.14 -26.64
N LYS A 132 27.26 31.21 -27.56
CA LYS A 132 27.51 31.19 -29.02
C LYS A 132 27.84 32.58 -29.59
N SER A 133 27.45 33.66 -28.91
CA SER A 133 27.80 35.02 -29.31
C SER A 133 29.21 35.43 -28.85
N ASP A 134 29.76 34.76 -27.85
CA ASP A 134 31.10 35.03 -27.28
C ASP A 134 32.23 34.17 -27.89
N ALA A 135 31.93 33.33 -28.89
CA ALA A 135 32.88 32.46 -29.61
C ALA A 135 32.93 32.83 -31.10
#